data_AF-A0A194SFU1-F1
#
_entry.id   AF-A0A194SFU1-F1
#
_cell.length_a   1.000
_cell.length_b   1.000
_cell.length_c   1.000
_cell.angle_alpha   90.00
_cell.angle_beta   90.00
_cell.angle_gamma   90.00
#
_symmetry.space_group_name_H-M   'P 1'
#
loop_
_entity.id
_entity.type
_entity.pdbx_description
1 polymer ?
#
loop_
_entity_poly.entity_id
_entity_poly.type
_entity_poly.pdbx_seq_one_letter_code
_entity_poly.pdbx_strand_id
1 'polypeptide(L)'
;MASKRLRILLTNDDGPPSGPKGHSPFVYPFARALVDAGHDVRVVVPSSQKSWIGKAYHIADKCTGVFYYPPVGSDDGTGGETSDLPRERREGEMEWVLLNGTPATCASVALHNLFAPNSFDLVISGPNLGRNSSTAFAMSSGTVGAAMAAAISGANAIALSWGLMEGWKPPPREFVDAATKVSRDVVERLHEVGWGEGEGRVDVYTVNVPLLPSIQKSPEVRWTTMAQTAYGRLFKSTPHPDSTTSASPAEVNKGGPAAVAAPQGDNVKPATSGDESSSSSSAKKDELRLKDEHRKEKLHFVFAPDLGALINPRPEDLVEDTDNHAIFAGAISITPIRAAFMPAKAPNVQLRL
;
A
#
# COMPACT_ATOMS: atom_id res chain seq x y z
N MET A 1 -3.51 -32.06 -9.12
CA MET A 1 -4.95 -31.77 -8.94
C MET A 1 -5.22 -30.42 -9.59
N ALA A 2 -6.34 -30.22 -10.26
CA ALA A 2 -6.67 -28.89 -10.78
C ALA A 2 -6.88 -27.93 -9.59
N SER A 3 -6.31 -26.72 -9.66
CA SER A 3 -6.50 -25.68 -8.65
C SER A 3 -8.01 -25.39 -8.46
N LYS A 4 -8.45 -25.20 -7.22
CA LYS A 4 -9.86 -24.91 -6.91
C LYS A 4 -10.22 -23.54 -7.51
N ARG A 5 -11.31 -23.46 -8.28
CA ARG A 5 -11.87 -22.18 -8.70
C ARG A 5 -12.34 -21.39 -7.48
N LEU A 6 -11.71 -20.23 -7.24
CA LEU A 6 -12.06 -19.30 -6.17
C LEU A 6 -12.94 -18.16 -6.70
N ARG A 7 -13.82 -17.64 -5.85
CA ARG A 7 -14.51 -16.35 -6.05
C ARG A 7 -13.74 -15.28 -5.29
N ILE A 8 -13.07 -14.40 -6.01
CA ILE A 8 -12.11 -13.44 -5.47
C ILE A 8 -12.65 -12.02 -5.60
N LEU A 9 -12.67 -11.30 -4.49
CA LEU A 9 -12.77 -9.83 -4.50
C LEU A 9 -11.37 -9.24 -4.55
N LEU A 10 -11.07 -8.45 -5.57
CA LEU A 10 -9.83 -7.71 -5.70
C LEU A 10 -10.07 -6.22 -5.44
N THR A 11 -9.28 -5.62 -4.57
CA THR A 11 -9.22 -4.17 -4.30
C THR A 11 -7.76 -3.71 -4.30
N ASN A 12 -7.49 -2.41 -4.19
CA ASN A 12 -6.16 -1.84 -3.95
C ASN A 12 -6.31 -0.42 -3.36
N ASP A 13 -5.19 0.27 -3.15
CA ASP A 13 -5.15 1.71 -2.87
C ASP A 13 -4.53 2.57 -3.97
N ASP A 14 -3.97 1.96 -5.01
CA ASP A 14 -3.45 2.69 -6.18
C ASP A 14 -4.56 3.20 -7.11
N GLY A 15 -5.75 2.59 -7.09
CA GLY A 15 -6.91 2.97 -7.91
C GLY A 15 -6.99 2.22 -9.25
N PRO A 16 -7.67 2.79 -10.27
CA PRO A 16 -7.82 2.15 -11.58
C PRO A 16 -6.49 2.14 -12.35
N PRO A 17 -6.36 1.30 -13.39
CA PRO A 17 -5.13 1.15 -14.14
C PRO A 17 -4.69 2.49 -14.77
N SER A 18 -3.40 2.83 -14.63
CA SER A 18 -2.84 4.08 -15.16
C SER A 18 -1.57 3.87 -15.99
N GLY A 19 -1.38 2.65 -16.49
CA GLY A 19 -0.31 2.27 -17.41
C GLY A 19 1.02 1.98 -16.70
N PRO A 20 2.05 1.50 -17.42
CA PRO A 20 3.30 1.03 -16.81
C PRO A 20 4.10 2.08 -16.04
N LYS A 21 3.90 3.37 -16.36
CA LYS A 21 4.54 4.52 -15.70
C LYS A 21 3.58 5.28 -14.79
N GLY A 22 2.35 4.78 -14.62
CA GLY A 22 1.33 5.38 -13.77
C GLY A 22 1.48 4.96 -12.30
N HIS A 23 0.48 5.36 -11.52
CA HIS A 23 0.38 5.00 -10.10
C HIS A 23 -0.18 3.58 -9.87
N SER A 24 -0.89 2.99 -10.84
CA SER A 24 -1.50 1.66 -10.72
C SER A 24 -1.15 0.75 -11.91
N PRO A 25 0.12 0.34 -12.05
CA PRO A 25 0.56 -0.52 -13.15
C PRO A 25 0.24 -2.01 -12.93
N PHE A 26 -0.08 -2.45 -11.71
CA PHE A 26 -0.02 -3.88 -11.33
C PHE A 26 -1.37 -4.56 -11.10
N VAL A 27 -2.41 -3.82 -10.74
CA VAL A 27 -3.72 -4.40 -10.41
C VAL A 27 -4.37 -5.10 -11.61
N TYR A 28 -4.28 -4.52 -12.80
CA TYR A 28 -4.85 -5.10 -14.01
C TYR A 28 -4.16 -6.40 -14.47
N PRO A 29 -2.82 -6.45 -14.66
CA PRO A 29 -2.17 -7.69 -15.08
C PRO A 29 -2.37 -8.82 -14.05
N PHE A 30 -2.39 -8.50 -12.76
CA PHE A 30 -2.67 -9.50 -11.74
C PHE A 30 -4.13 -9.99 -11.77
N ALA A 31 -5.11 -9.08 -11.88
CA ALA A 31 -6.52 -9.46 -12.04
C ALA A 31 -6.73 -10.36 -13.26
N ARG A 32 -6.08 -10.03 -14.38
CA ARG A 32 -6.12 -10.81 -15.60
C ARG A 32 -5.57 -12.22 -15.39
N ALA A 33 -4.40 -12.35 -14.75
CA ALA A 33 -3.80 -13.64 -14.48
C ALA A 33 -4.63 -14.53 -13.55
N LEU A 34 -5.39 -13.95 -12.62
CA LEU A 34 -6.34 -14.71 -11.79
C LEU A 34 -7.54 -15.21 -12.63
N VAL A 35 -8.08 -14.37 -13.52
CA VAL A 35 -9.16 -14.77 -14.44
C VAL A 35 -8.70 -15.86 -15.41
N ASP A 36 -7.51 -15.71 -15.99
CA ASP A 36 -6.92 -16.67 -16.93
C ASP A 36 -6.59 -18.01 -16.25
N ALA A 37 -6.33 -18.00 -14.93
CA ALA A 37 -6.22 -19.20 -14.11
C ALA A 37 -7.59 -19.87 -13.80
N GLY A 38 -8.70 -19.29 -14.25
CA GLY A 38 -10.05 -19.83 -14.10
C GLY A 38 -10.78 -19.41 -12.83
N HIS A 39 -10.25 -18.44 -12.07
CA HIS A 39 -10.96 -17.87 -10.91
C HIS A 39 -12.06 -16.90 -11.34
N ASP A 40 -13.09 -16.74 -10.51
CA ASP A 40 -14.12 -15.73 -10.70
C ASP A 40 -13.74 -14.46 -9.94
N VAL A 41 -13.30 -13.43 -10.67
CA VAL A 41 -12.76 -12.21 -10.08
C VAL A 41 -13.75 -11.06 -10.24
N ARG A 42 -13.96 -10.30 -9.16
CA ARG A 42 -14.60 -8.98 -9.19
C ARG A 42 -13.64 -7.95 -8.63
N VAL A 43 -13.53 -6.82 -9.31
CA VAL A 43 -12.60 -5.75 -8.92
C VAL A 43 -13.40 -4.56 -8.44
N VAL A 44 -13.16 -4.14 -7.20
CA VAL A 44 -13.77 -2.93 -6.62
C VAL A 44 -12.66 -2.10 -6.00
N VAL A 45 -12.36 -0.95 -6.58
CA VAL A 45 -11.19 -0.14 -6.21
C VAL A 45 -11.58 1.33 -6.04
N PRO A 46 -10.77 2.13 -5.34
CA PRO A 46 -10.93 3.58 -5.33
C PRO A 46 -10.87 4.14 -6.76
N SER A 47 -11.66 5.18 -7.06
CA SER A 47 -11.69 5.85 -8.37
C SER A 47 -10.46 6.74 -8.61
N SER A 48 -9.60 6.91 -7.61
CA SER A 48 -8.34 7.63 -7.67
C SER A 48 -7.37 7.08 -6.61
N GLN A 49 -6.08 7.39 -6.74
CA GLN A 49 -5.07 6.93 -5.79
C GLN A 49 -5.35 7.38 -4.35
N LYS A 50 -5.16 6.45 -3.39
CA LYS A 50 -5.34 6.62 -1.93
C LYS A 50 -4.16 6.08 -1.10
N SER A 51 -2.93 6.16 -1.60
CA SER A 51 -1.75 5.75 -0.83
C SER A 51 -1.64 6.51 0.51
N TRP A 52 -1.07 5.87 1.54
CA TRP A 52 -0.84 6.45 2.88
C TRP A 52 -2.10 6.76 3.70
N ILE A 53 -3.20 6.07 3.41
CA ILE A 53 -4.49 6.28 4.08
C ILE A 53 -4.75 5.33 5.26
N GLY A 54 -3.90 4.31 5.46
CA GLY A 54 -4.11 3.27 6.48
C GLY A 54 -5.48 2.58 6.35
N LYS A 55 -6.16 2.33 7.49
CA LYS A 55 -7.52 1.75 7.53
C LYS A 55 -8.62 2.79 7.79
N ALA A 56 -8.69 3.84 6.97
CA ALA A 56 -9.67 4.92 7.15
C ALA A 56 -11.03 4.65 6.47
N TYR A 57 -12.09 5.22 7.05
CA TYR A 57 -13.41 5.37 6.43
C TYR A 57 -13.77 6.85 6.41
N HIS A 58 -14.24 7.38 5.27
CA HIS A 58 -14.76 8.73 5.18
C HIS A 58 -16.26 8.73 5.52
N ILE A 59 -16.58 8.71 6.81
CA ILE A 59 -17.97 8.51 7.28
C ILE A 59 -18.91 9.69 7.00
N ALA A 60 -18.37 10.89 6.78
CA ALA A 60 -19.14 12.09 6.47
C ALA A 60 -19.40 12.25 4.96
N ASP A 61 -18.55 11.64 4.12
CA ASP A 61 -18.63 11.77 2.67
C ASP A 61 -19.59 10.72 2.09
N LYS A 62 -20.32 11.11 1.04
CA LYS A 62 -21.15 10.16 0.28
C LYS A 62 -20.28 9.35 -0.67
N CYS A 63 -20.37 8.03 -0.58
CA CYS A 63 -19.72 7.13 -1.51
C CYS A 63 -20.57 6.91 -2.77
N THR A 64 -20.02 7.21 -3.94
CA THR A 64 -20.61 6.95 -5.26
C THR A 64 -19.60 6.20 -6.12
N GLY A 65 -20.07 5.61 -7.22
CA GLY A 65 -19.19 4.91 -8.14
C GLY A 65 -19.72 4.77 -9.54
N VAL A 66 -18.85 4.24 -10.39
CA VAL A 66 -19.10 3.94 -11.80
C VAL A 66 -18.54 2.56 -12.14
N PHE A 67 -19.09 1.93 -13.17
CA PHE A 67 -18.52 0.73 -13.75
C PHE A 67 -17.36 1.11 -14.68
N TYR A 68 -16.31 0.29 -14.69
CA TYR A 68 -15.17 0.42 -15.58
C TYR A 68 -14.90 -0.93 -16.27
N TYR A 69 -14.72 -0.87 -17.58
CA TYR A 69 -14.47 -2.04 -18.41
C TYR A 69 -13.12 -1.86 -19.11
N PRO A 70 -12.03 -2.46 -18.57
CA PRO A 70 -10.74 -2.44 -19.25
C PRO A 70 -10.85 -3.05 -20.65
N PRO A 71 -10.12 -2.54 -21.67
CA PRO A 71 -10.20 -3.07 -23.02
C PRO A 71 -9.75 -4.53 -23.09
N VAL A 72 -10.51 -5.36 -23.81
CA VAL A 72 -10.15 -6.76 -24.04
C VAL A 72 -8.82 -6.82 -24.82
N GLY A 73 -7.91 -7.68 -24.38
CA GLY A 73 -6.57 -7.79 -24.99
C GLY A 73 -5.61 -6.66 -24.64
N SER A 74 -5.99 -5.70 -23.79
CA SER A 74 -5.06 -4.71 -23.25
C SER A 74 -3.99 -5.37 -22.38
N ASP A 75 -2.76 -4.86 -22.49
CA ASP A 75 -1.62 -5.25 -21.66
C ASP A 75 -1.65 -4.59 -20.26
N ASP A 76 -2.20 -3.38 -20.16
CA ASP A 76 -2.12 -2.54 -18.95
C ASP A 76 -3.48 -2.13 -18.38
N GLY A 77 -4.56 -2.45 -19.09
CA GLY A 77 -5.94 -2.17 -18.67
C GLY A 77 -6.35 -0.71 -18.73
N THR A 78 -5.53 0.17 -19.32
CA THR A 78 -5.86 1.59 -19.53
C THR A 78 -6.80 1.79 -20.72
N GLY A 79 -7.43 2.97 -20.79
CA GLY A 79 -8.29 3.34 -21.92
C GLY A 79 -9.63 2.60 -21.97
N GLY A 80 -10.07 2.03 -20.83
CA GLY A 80 -11.35 1.35 -20.71
C GLY A 80 -12.56 2.29 -20.76
N GLU A 81 -13.72 1.69 -20.97
CA GLU A 81 -15.01 2.40 -20.99
C GLU A 81 -15.56 2.52 -19.57
N THR A 82 -16.21 3.65 -19.26
CA THR A 82 -16.98 3.83 -18.03
C THR A 82 -18.48 3.86 -18.30
N SER A 83 -19.28 3.44 -17.32
CA SER A 83 -20.73 3.54 -17.37
C SER A 83 -21.33 3.73 -15.98
N ASP A 84 -22.46 4.42 -15.88
CA ASP A 84 -23.19 4.61 -14.62
C ASP A 84 -23.97 3.35 -14.20
N LEU A 85 -24.27 2.46 -15.14
CA LEU A 85 -25.02 1.22 -14.93
C LEU A 85 -24.21 0.00 -15.42
N PRO A 86 -24.44 -1.20 -14.84
CA PRO A 86 -23.82 -2.40 -15.37
C PRO A 86 -24.36 -2.69 -16.78
N ARG A 87 -23.52 -3.27 -17.64
CA ARG A 87 -23.91 -3.71 -18.98
C ARG A 87 -23.51 -5.16 -19.20
N GLU A 88 -24.05 -5.78 -20.24
CA GLU A 88 -23.56 -7.09 -20.67
C GLU A 88 -22.06 -7.02 -21.00
N ARG A 89 -21.30 -7.96 -20.44
CA ARG A 89 -19.86 -8.07 -20.63
C ARG A 89 -19.58 -8.70 -21.98
N ARG A 90 -18.62 -8.12 -22.71
CA ARG A 90 -18.05 -8.74 -23.91
C ARG A 90 -17.25 -9.98 -23.50
N GLU A 91 -17.07 -10.93 -24.42
CA GLU A 91 -16.25 -12.11 -24.17
C GLU A 91 -14.82 -11.71 -23.77
N GLY A 92 -14.32 -12.28 -22.66
CA GLY A 92 -13.01 -11.95 -22.09
C GLY A 92 -12.91 -10.61 -21.33
N GLU A 93 -13.99 -9.82 -21.29
CA GLU A 93 -14.02 -8.52 -20.60
C GLU A 93 -14.16 -8.68 -19.08
N MET A 94 -13.44 -7.84 -18.34
CA MET A 94 -13.63 -7.70 -16.89
C MET A 94 -14.56 -6.51 -16.60
N GLU A 95 -15.32 -6.61 -15.53
CA GLU A 95 -16.15 -5.54 -15.00
C GLU A 95 -15.60 -5.13 -13.65
N TRP A 96 -15.29 -3.84 -13.52
CA TRP A 96 -14.74 -3.23 -12.32
C TRP A 96 -15.75 -2.21 -11.80
N VAL A 97 -15.72 -1.97 -10.49
CA VAL A 97 -16.45 -0.86 -9.86
C VAL A 97 -15.44 0.11 -9.26
N LEU A 98 -15.52 1.37 -9.67
CA LEU A 98 -14.67 2.44 -9.17
C LEU A 98 -15.47 3.27 -8.18
N LEU A 99 -15.02 3.36 -6.93
CA LEU A 99 -15.70 4.10 -5.87
C LEU A 99 -14.90 5.32 -5.44
N ASN A 100 -15.53 6.46 -5.21
CA ASN A 100 -14.86 7.67 -4.70
C ASN A 100 -14.44 7.59 -3.20
N GLY A 101 -14.44 6.39 -2.61
CA GLY A 101 -14.13 6.12 -1.21
C GLY A 101 -12.67 5.72 -0.96
N THR A 102 -12.41 5.26 0.27
CA THR A 102 -11.12 4.64 0.64
C THR A 102 -11.07 3.17 0.20
N PRO A 103 -9.90 2.54 0.18
CA PRO A 103 -9.77 1.09 -0.06
C PRO A 103 -10.62 0.23 0.89
N ALA A 104 -10.68 0.62 2.18
CA ALA A 104 -11.52 -0.04 3.17
C ALA A 104 -13.03 0.14 2.88
N THR A 105 -13.44 1.33 2.40
CA THR A 105 -14.80 1.54 1.90
C THR A 105 -15.10 0.61 0.71
N CYS A 106 -14.15 0.45 -0.22
CA CYS A 106 -14.34 -0.40 -1.39
C CYS A 106 -14.57 -1.86 -1.03
N ALA A 107 -13.72 -2.42 -0.15
CA ALA A 107 -13.89 -3.77 0.36
C ALA A 107 -15.25 -3.95 1.07
N SER A 108 -15.62 -3.00 1.95
CA SER A 108 -16.88 -3.06 2.70
C SER A 108 -18.11 -3.00 1.78
N VAL A 109 -18.16 -2.04 0.86
CA VAL A 109 -19.27 -1.87 -0.10
C VAL A 109 -19.40 -3.10 -0.99
N ALA A 110 -18.29 -3.70 -1.43
CA ALA A 110 -18.34 -4.93 -2.20
C ALA A 110 -18.92 -6.09 -1.39
N LEU A 111 -18.42 -6.31 -0.16
CA LEU A 111 -18.83 -7.44 0.69
C LEU A 111 -20.29 -7.34 1.18
N HIS A 112 -20.82 -6.14 1.35
CA HIS A 112 -22.09 -5.93 2.05
C HIS A 112 -23.19 -5.25 1.24
N ASN A 113 -22.89 -4.69 0.06
CA ASN A 113 -23.88 -3.91 -0.70
C ASN A 113 -23.95 -4.28 -2.19
N LEU A 114 -22.82 -4.52 -2.86
CA LEU A 114 -22.80 -4.81 -4.30
C LEU A 114 -23.08 -6.27 -4.62
N PHE A 115 -22.64 -7.17 -3.75
CA PHE A 115 -22.77 -8.62 -3.95
C PHE A 115 -23.55 -9.25 -2.81
N ALA A 116 -24.15 -10.41 -3.07
CA ALA A 116 -24.85 -11.15 -2.03
C ALA A 116 -23.89 -11.54 -0.89
N PRO A 117 -24.37 -11.70 0.35
CA PRO A 117 -23.54 -12.19 1.45
C PRO A 117 -22.81 -13.49 1.09
N ASN A 118 -21.55 -13.63 1.52
CA ASN A 118 -20.71 -14.81 1.26
C ASN A 118 -20.48 -15.13 -0.23
N SER A 119 -20.55 -14.11 -1.10
CA SER A 119 -20.23 -14.24 -2.53
C SER A 119 -18.75 -14.56 -2.79
N PHE A 120 -17.86 -14.20 -1.86
CA PHE A 120 -16.42 -14.31 -2.03
C PHE A 120 -15.80 -15.33 -1.09
N ASP A 121 -14.87 -16.13 -1.61
CA ASP A 121 -14.06 -17.07 -0.84
C ASP A 121 -12.80 -16.39 -0.27
N LEU A 122 -12.34 -15.32 -0.94
CA LEU A 122 -11.11 -14.60 -0.61
C LEU A 122 -11.20 -13.14 -1.03
N VAL A 123 -10.66 -12.25 -0.19
CA VAL A 123 -10.39 -10.86 -0.54
C VAL A 123 -8.88 -10.67 -0.71
N ILE A 124 -8.48 -10.10 -1.85
CA ILE A 124 -7.10 -9.70 -2.10
C ILE A 124 -7.07 -8.18 -2.24
N SER A 125 -6.20 -7.54 -1.46
CA SER A 125 -5.90 -6.12 -1.60
C SER A 125 -4.51 -5.99 -2.22
N GLY A 126 -4.42 -5.45 -3.43
CA GLY A 126 -3.18 -5.29 -4.19
C GLY A 126 -3.28 -5.80 -5.64
N PRO A 127 -2.13 -6.00 -6.32
CA PRO A 127 -0.78 -5.73 -5.82
C PRO A 127 -0.55 -4.22 -5.70
N ASN A 128 -0.01 -3.79 -4.56
CA ASN A 128 0.42 -2.40 -4.35
C ASN A 128 1.69 -2.09 -5.16
N LEU A 129 1.77 -0.89 -5.75
CA LEU A 129 3.01 -0.31 -6.28
C LEU A 129 3.95 0.08 -5.14
N GLY A 130 4.89 -0.80 -4.81
CA GLY A 130 5.81 -0.65 -3.69
C GLY A 130 5.54 -1.65 -2.56
N ARG A 131 6.48 -1.78 -1.63
CA ARG A 131 6.37 -2.70 -0.49
C ARG A 131 5.59 -2.09 0.67
N ASN A 132 4.93 -2.93 1.45
CA ASN A 132 4.35 -2.59 2.74
C ASN A 132 4.99 -3.41 3.87
N SER A 133 6.29 -3.70 3.76
CA SER A 133 7.06 -4.36 4.82
C SER A 133 7.45 -3.36 5.91
N SER A 134 7.59 -3.85 7.15
CA SER A 134 7.82 -3.09 8.38
C SER A 134 6.65 -2.22 8.85
N THR A 135 6.60 -1.92 10.15
CA THR A 135 5.48 -1.23 10.80
C THR A 135 5.17 0.14 10.20
N ALA A 136 6.18 0.95 9.89
CA ALA A 136 5.99 2.29 9.33
C ALA A 136 5.19 2.28 8.01
N PHE A 137 5.51 1.35 7.10
CA PHE A 137 4.81 1.24 5.83
C PHE A 137 3.52 0.44 5.93
N ALA A 138 3.50 -0.65 6.69
CA ALA A 138 2.31 -1.48 6.88
C ALA A 138 1.16 -0.71 7.52
N MET A 139 1.43 0.06 8.58
CA MET A 139 0.41 0.82 9.31
C MET A 139 -0.13 2.02 8.52
N SER A 140 0.66 2.54 7.58
CA SER A 140 0.26 3.63 6.67
C SER A 140 -0.45 3.10 5.41
N SER A 141 -0.38 1.80 5.13
CA SER A 141 -0.83 1.21 3.86
C SER A 141 -2.35 1.16 3.74
N GLY A 142 -2.89 1.71 2.65
CA GLY A 142 -4.28 1.50 2.27
C GLY A 142 -4.54 0.07 1.81
N THR A 143 -3.54 -0.55 1.15
CA THR A 143 -3.58 -1.96 0.76
C THR A 143 -3.73 -2.89 1.98
N VAL A 144 -2.89 -2.77 3.01
CA VAL A 144 -3.04 -3.54 4.26
C VAL A 144 -4.33 -3.17 4.98
N GLY A 145 -4.69 -1.88 5.00
CA GLY A 145 -5.94 -1.40 5.58
C GLY A 145 -7.19 -2.05 4.98
N ALA A 146 -7.29 -2.16 3.66
CA ALA A 146 -8.45 -2.80 3.02
C ALA A 146 -8.55 -4.29 3.36
N ALA A 147 -7.42 -5.00 3.43
CA ALA A 147 -7.38 -6.40 3.84
C ALA A 147 -7.81 -6.57 5.30
N MET A 148 -7.33 -5.72 6.21
CA MET A 148 -7.76 -5.72 7.61
C MET A 148 -9.26 -5.40 7.75
N ALA A 149 -9.78 -4.46 6.95
CA ALA A 149 -11.20 -4.14 6.92
C ALA A 149 -12.04 -5.35 6.49
N ALA A 150 -11.63 -6.02 5.41
CA ALA A 150 -12.28 -7.26 4.95
C ALA A 150 -12.23 -8.37 6.02
N ALA A 151 -11.09 -8.54 6.69
CA ALA A 151 -10.92 -9.52 7.75
C ALA A 151 -11.84 -9.26 8.97
N ILE A 152 -11.95 -8.01 9.39
CA ILE A 152 -12.88 -7.60 10.46
C ILE A 152 -14.33 -7.81 10.02
N SER A 153 -14.64 -7.63 8.73
CA SER A 153 -15.93 -7.96 8.10
C SER A 153 -16.18 -9.47 7.93
N GLY A 154 -15.27 -10.34 8.39
CA GLY A 154 -15.43 -11.79 8.39
C GLY A 154 -14.94 -12.51 7.13
N ALA A 155 -14.25 -11.81 6.22
CA ALA A 155 -13.67 -12.43 5.02
C ALA A 155 -12.22 -12.84 5.24
N ASN A 156 -11.80 -13.96 4.64
CA ASN A 156 -10.39 -14.29 4.54
C ASN A 156 -9.69 -13.26 3.64
N ALA A 157 -8.55 -12.72 4.08
CA ALA A 157 -7.91 -11.61 3.38
C ALA A 157 -6.39 -11.76 3.22
N ILE A 158 -5.89 -11.29 2.07
CA ILE A 158 -4.46 -11.18 1.74
C ILE A 158 -4.19 -9.73 1.30
N ALA A 159 -3.18 -9.10 1.90
CA ALA A 159 -2.60 -7.87 1.40
C ALA A 159 -1.36 -8.22 0.57
N LEU A 160 -1.33 -7.81 -0.69
CA LEU A 160 -0.27 -8.15 -1.64
C LEU A 160 0.44 -6.88 -2.11
N SER A 161 1.76 -6.86 -1.99
CA SER A 161 2.57 -5.68 -2.32
C SER A 161 3.77 -6.09 -3.17
N TRP A 162 4.00 -5.39 -4.27
CA TRP A 162 5.16 -5.64 -5.14
C TRP A 162 6.22 -4.58 -4.88
N GLY A 163 7.30 -5.00 -4.21
CA GLY A 163 8.39 -4.15 -3.79
C GLY A 163 9.23 -3.67 -4.96
N LEU A 164 9.25 -2.35 -5.18
CA LEU A 164 10.19 -1.70 -6.07
C LEU A 164 11.58 -1.68 -5.42
N MET A 165 12.52 -2.45 -5.96
CA MET A 165 13.86 -2.59 -5.39
C MET A 165 14.85 -1.62 -6.06
N GLU A 166 15.80 -1.12 -5.29
CA GLU A 166 16.82 -0.19 -5.79
C GLU A 166 17.63 -0.83 -6.93
N GLY A 167 17.94 -0.05 -7.96
CA GLY A 167 18.55 -0.55 -9.20
C GLY A 167 17.59 -1.20 -10.20
N TRP A 168 16.30 -1.37 -9.85
CA TRP A 168 15.28 -2.01 -10.70
C TRP A 168 14.00 -1.17 -10.80
N LYS A 169 14.15 0.17 -10.81
CA LYS A 169 13.04 1.13 -10.94
C LYS A 169 13.14 1.89 -12.27
N PRO A 170 12.15 1.83 -13.17
CA PRO A 170 10.98 0.93 -13.13
C PRO A 170 11.39 -0.54 -13.35
N PRO A 171 10.58 -1.50 -12.87
CA PRO A 171 10.87 -2.91 -13.05
C PRO A 171 10.69 -3.32 -14.53
N PRO A 172 11.57 -4.19 -15.07
CA PRO A 172 11.35 -4.82 -16.36
C PRO A 172 10.04 -5.62 -16.42
N ARG A 173 9.46 -5.75 -17.62
CA ARG A 173 8.22 -6.53 -17.86
C ARG A 173 8.38 -7.97 -17.35
N GLU A 174 9.54 -8.59 -17.56
CA GLU A 174 9.77 -9.97 -17.12
C GLU A 174 9.68 -10.16 -15.58
N PHE A 175 9.91 -9.10 -14.79
CA PHE A 175 9.77 -9.17 -13.33
C PHE A 175 8.31 -9.04 -12.93
N VAL A 176 7.54 -8.21 -13.64
CA VAL A 176 6.09 -8.09 -13.45
C VAL A 176 5.40 -9.40 -13.80
N ASP A 177 5.78 -10.04 -14.90
CA ASP A 177 5.23 -11.34 -15.31
C ASP A 177 5.58 -12.44 -14.29
N ALA A 178 6.81 -12.47 -13.80
CA ALA A 178 7.23 -13.39 -12.75
C ALA A 178 6.50 -13.13 -11.42
N ALA A 179 6.36 -11.86 -11.03
CA ALA A 179 5.63 -11.45 -9.82
C ALA A 179 4.15 -11.85 -9.91
N THR A 180 3.54 -11.69 -11.07
CA THR A 180 2.16 -12.11 -11.34
C THR A 180 1.99 -13.62 -11.12
N LYS A 181 2.87 -14.42 -11.72
CA LYS A 181 2.85 -15.89 -11.59
C LYS A 181 3.04 -16.32 -10.14
N VAL A 182 4.11 -15.86 -9.48
CA VAL A 182 4.43 -16.29 -8.12
C VAL A 182 3.42 -15.78 -7.11
N SER A 183 2.84 -14.59 -7.31
CA SER A 183 1.79 -14.06 -6.43
C SER A 183 0.53 -14.91 -6.50
N ARG A 184 0.11 -15.34 -7.71
CA ARG A 184 -1.02 -16.27 -7.86
C ARG A 184 -0.73 -17.57 -7.11
N ASP A 185 0.43 -18.19 -7.37
CA ASP A 185 0.80 -19.47 -6.76
C ASP A 185 0.85 -19.36 -5.21
N VAL A 186 1.36 -18.24 -4.68
CA VAL A 186 1.37 -17.94 -3.24
C VAL A 186 -0.05 -17.74 -2.69
N VAL A 187 -0.91 -17.01 -3.39
CA VAL A 187 -2.31 -16.78 -3.00
C VAL A 187 -3.08 -18.10 -2.92
N GLU A 188 -2.97 -18.94 -3.95
CA GLU A 188 -3.61 -20.26 -3.97
C GLU A 188 -3.09 -21.12 -2.82
N ARG A 189 -1.77 -21.12 -2.59
CA ARG A 189 -1.16 -21.90 -1.51
C ARG A 189 -1.56 -21.41 -0.13
N LEU A 190 -1.64 -20.10 0.10
CA LEU A 190 -2.12 -19.53 1.36
C LEU A 190 -3.58 -19.88 1.60
N HIS A 191 -4.40 -19.87 0.55
CA HIS A 191 -5.79 -20.30 0.66
C HIS A 191 -5.90 -21.79 1.06
N GLU A 192 -5.03 -22.66 0.54
CA GLU A 192 -4.96 -24.07 0.96
C GLU A 192 -4.46 -24.25 2.39
N VAL A 193 -3.48 -23.45 2.82
CA VAL A 193 -2.96 -23.47 4.20
C VAL A 193 -4.04 -23.06 5.20
N GLY A 194 -4.91 -22.13 4.82
CA GLY A 194 -6.04 -21.69 5.63
C GLY A 194 -5.68 -20.65 6.69
N TRP A 195 -6.67 -20.18 7.45
CA TRP A 195 -6.52 -19.06 8.41
C TRP A 195 -6.43 -19.51 9.87
N GLY A 196 -6.40 -20.82 10.15
CA GLY A 196 -6.29 -21.34 11.53
C GLY A 196 -7.44 -20.93 12.46
N GLU A 197 -7.33 -21.34 13.73
CA GLU A 197 -8.31 -21.07 14.79
C GLU A 197 -7.59 -20.69 16.11
N GLY A 198 -8.35 -20.16 17.08
CA GLY A 198 -7.83 -19.84 18.43
C GLY A 198 -6.64 -18.87 18.39
N GLU A 199 -5.57 -19.18 19.12
CA GLU A 199 -4.34 -18.38 19.17
C GLU A 199 -3.57 -18.38 17.83
N GLY A 200 -3.65 -19.47 17.08
CA GLY A 200 -3.00 -19.64 15.78
C GLY A 200 -3.78 -19.06 14.60
N ARG A 201 -4.97 -18.48 14.83
CA ARG A 201 -5.73 -17.83 13.77
C ARG A 201 -4.91 -16.69 13.15
N VAL A 202 -5.05 -16.53 11.85
CA VAL A 202 -4.55 -15.41 11.06
C VAL A 202 -5.78 -14.64 10.60
N ASP A 203 -5.72 -13.32 10.62
CA ASP A 203 -6.81 -12.51 10.06
C ASP A 203 -6.42 -12.00 8.66
N VAL A 204 -5.15 -11.63 8.48
CA VAL A 204 -4.60 -11.18 7.20
C VAL A 204 -3.21 -11.79 6.99
N TYR A 205 -2.94 -12.28 5.79
CA TYR A 205 -1.55 -12.50 5.34
C TYR A 205 -1.07 -11.26 4.59
N THR A 206 0.02 -10.65 5.04
CA THR A 206 0.68 -9.59 4.27
C THR A 206 1.83 -10.20 3.47
N VAL A 207 1.75 -10.14 2.15
CA VAL A 207 2.69 -10.73 1.21
C VAL A 207 3.46 -9.62 0.50
N ASN A 208 4.78 -9.61 0.62
CA ASN A 208 5.63 -8.70 -0.15
C ASN A 208 6.51 -9.49 -1.13
N VAL A 209 6.36 -9.19 -2.42
CA VAL A 209 7.14 -9.80 -3.51
C VAL A 209 8.20 -8.80 -3.96
N PRO A 210 9.51 -9.09 -3.85
CA PRO A 210 10.54 -8.22 -4.38
C PRO A 210 10.60 -8.34 -5.92
N LEU A 211 10.48 -7.22 -6.63
CA LEU A 211 10.69 -7.21 -8.09
C LEU A 211 12.18 -7.27 -8.41
N LEU A 212 12.73 -8.48 -8.39
CA LEU A 212 14.15 -8.81 -8.59
C LEU A 212 14.34 -10.04 -9.49
N PRO A 213 15.54 -10.26 -10.04
CA PRO A 213 15.84 -11.48 -10.77
C PRO A 213 15.60 -12.78 -9.97
N SER A 214 15.70 -12.73 -8.63
CA SER A 214 15.54 -13.90 -7.75
C SER A 214 14.18 -14.57 -7.89
N ILE A 215 13.11 -13.80 -8.14
CA ILE A 215 11.75 -14.33 -8.25
C ILE A 215 11.48 -15.06 -9.57
N GLN A 216 12.36 -14.96 -10.57
CA GLN A 216 12.17 -15.59 -11.88
C GLN A 216 12.59 -17.06 -11.91
N LYS A 217 13.68 -17.42 -11.20
CA LYS A 217 14.32 -18.74 -11.32
C LYS A 217 13.94 -19.71 -10.21
N SER A 218 14.13 -19.27 -8.96
CA SER A 218 13.89 -20.09 -7.78
C SER A 218 13.38 -19.19 -6.66
N PRO A 219 12.11 -18.73 -6.75
CA PRO A 219 11.55 -17.81 -5.77
C PRO A 219 11.57 -18.46 -4.39
N GLU A 220 12.33 -17.87 -3.48
CA GLU A 220 12.30 -18.24 -2.08
C GLU A 220 11.11 -17.56 -1.39
N VAL A 221 10.36 -18.32 -0.59
CA VAL A 221 9.23 -17.81 0.19
C VAL A 221 9.54 -18.04 1.66
N ARG A 222 9.45 -16.97 2.48
CA ARG A 222 9.73 -17.02 3.91
C ARG A 222 8.51 -16.59 4.71
N TRP A 223 8.19 -17.36 5.75
CA TRP A 223 7.38 -16.88 6.86
C TRP A 223 8.18 -15.85 7.64
N THR A 224 7.56 -14.72 7.97
CA THR A 224 8.26 -13.61 8.61
C THR A 224 7.45 -12.98 9.74
N THR A 225 8.16 -12.25 10.60
CA THR A 225 7.56 -11.25 11.50
C THR A 225 7.64 -9.86 10.88
N MET A 226 6.88 -8.89 11.40
CA MET A 226 6.95 -7.51 10.91
C MET A 226 8.11 -6.76 11.58
N ALA A 227 9.05 -6.23 10.78
CA ALA A 227 10.12 -5.39 11.28
C ALA A 227 9.56 -4.13 11.98
N GLN A 228 10.08 -3.82 13.15
CA GLN A 228 9.71 -2.61 13.90
C GLN A 228 10.50 -1.41 13.39
N THR A 229 9.80 -0.46 12.78
CA THR A 229 10.36 0.78 12.22
C THR A 229 9.53 1.99 12.62
N ALA A 230 10.17 3.16 12.62
CA ALA A 230 9.53 4.45 12.88
C ALA A 230 9.97 5.47 11.83
N TYR A 231 9.07 6.39 11.46
CA TYR A 231 9.41 7.54 10.61
C TYR A 231 9.54 8.81 11.45
N GLY A 232 10.38 9.74 10.98
CA GLY A 232 10.48 11.07 11.52
C GLY A 232 9.45 12.01 10.90
N ARG A 233 9.93 13.06 10.23
CA ARG A 233 9.08 14.10 9.64
C ARG A 233 8.36 13.58 8.38
N LEU A 234 7.04 13.72 8.34
CA LEU A 234 6.24 13.43 7.14
C LEU A 234 5.84 14.68 6.33
N PHE A 235 5.73 15.84 7.00
CA PHE A 235 5.30 17.09 6.39
C PHE A 235 6.35 18.17 6.57
N LYS A 236 6.52 19.03 5.56
CA LYS A 236 7.41 20.20 5.61
C LYS A 236 6.59 21.48 5.62
N SER A 237 6.98 22.45 6.46
CA SER A 237 6.45 23.80 6.38
C SER A 237 6.95 24.49 5.12
N THR A 238 6.05 25.14 4.41
CA THR A 238 6.34 25.90 3.18
C THR A 238 5.63 27.25 3.23
N PRO A 239 6.13 28.28 2.54
CA PRO A 239 5.41 29.55 2.41
C PRO A 239 3.97 29.31 1.93
N HIS A 240 3.03 30.09 2.43
CA HIS A 240 1.62 29.97 2.02
C HIS A 240 1.48 30.36 0.53
N PRO A 241 0.65 29.68 -0.29
CA PRO A 241 0.56 29.98 -1.74
C PRO A 241 0.18 31.44 -2.05
N ASP A 242 -0.63 32.05 -1.18
CA ASP A 242 -1.00 33.47 -1.27
C ASP A 242 0.10 34.44 -0.77
N SER A 243 1.28 33.96 -0.35
CA SER A 243 2.39 34.84 0.05
C SER A 243 3.07 35.41 -1.19
N THR A 244 3.42 36.69 -1.16
CA THR A 244 4.07 37.42 -2.27
C THR A 244 5.50 36.96 -2.60
N THR A 245 6.02 35.97 -1.88
CA THR A 245 7.30 35.31 -2.11
C THR A 245 7.11 34.10 -3.02
N SER A 246 7.39 34.29 -4.31
CA SER A 246 7.33 33.27 -5.35
C SER A 246 8.26 32.08 -5.04
N ALA A 247 7.70 30.95 -4.61
CA ALA A 247 8.32 29.65 -4.75
C ALA A 247 7.42 28.77 -5.61
N SER A 248 7.98 28.18 -6.66
CA SER A 248 7.26 27.25 -7.53
C SER A 248 6.61 26.13 -6.70
N PRO A 249 5.39 25.67 -7.04
CA PRO A 249 4.78 24.53 -6.35
C PRO A 249 5.73 23.33 -6.47
N ALA A 250 6.12 22.73 -5.34
CA ALA A 250 6.80 21.45 -5.37
C ALA A 250 5.88 20.43 -6.07
N GLU A 251 6.40 19.75 -7.09
CA GLU A 251 5.65 18.68 -7.76
C GLU A 251 5.22 17.64 -6.72
N VAL A 252 3.91 17.47 -6.56
CA VAL A 252 3.35 16.43 -5.69
C VAL A 252 3.59 15.10 -6.40
N ASN A 253 4.52 14.31 -5.86
CA ASN A 253 4.85 12.99 -6.39
C ASN A 253 3.60 12.11 -6.32
N LYS A 254 3.21 11.53 -7.47
CA LYS A 254 1.90 10.87 -7.64
C LYS A 254 1.87 9.42 -7.13
N GLY A 255 2.85 8.94 -6.37
CA GLY A 255 2.87 7.60 -5.77
C GLY A 255 3.21 7.64 -4.27
N GLY A 256 3.00 6.53 -3.56
CA GLY A 256 3.50 6.40 -2.18
C GLY A 256 5.03 6.57 -2.10
N PRO A 257 5.64 6.91 -0.94
CA PRO A 257 7.08 7.08 -0.79
C PRO A 257 7.90 5.83 -1.11
N ALA A 258 7.32 4.63 -0.96
CA ALA A 258 7.94 3.37 -1.39
C ALA A 258 7.83 3.12 -2.91
N ALA A 259 7.02 3.91 -3.62
CA ALA A 259 6.83 3.88 -5.07
C ALA A 259 7.72 4.88 -5.82
N VAL A 260 8.51 5.71 -5.12
CA VAL A 260 9.28 6.80 -5.71
C VAL A 260 10.31 6.24 -6.70
N ALA A 261 10.15 6.60 -7.98
CA ALA A 261 11.13 6.38 -9.03
C ALA A 261 12.43 7.18 -8.75
N ALA A 262 13.53 6.73 -9.34
CA ALA A 262 14.90 7.24 -9.18
C ALA A 262 15.01 8.78 -9.05
N PRO A 263 16.03 9.29 -8.34
CA PRO A 263 16.18 10.73 -8.06
C PRO A 263 16.20 11.56 -9.35
N GLN A 264 15.40 12.63 -9.38
CA GLN A 264 15.67 13.74 -10.29
C GLN A 264 17.08 14.28 -9.99
N GLY A 265 17.85 14.50 -11.05
CA GLY A 265 19.30 14.64 -11.03
C GLY A 265 19.88 15.56 -9.96
N ASP A 266 21.08 15.20 -9.54
CA ASP A 266 21.91 15.89 -8.56
C ASP A 266 21.97 17.40 -8.79
N ASN A 267 21.24 18.12 -7.94
CA ASN A 267 21.60 19.47 -7.52
C ASN A 267 21.10 19.73 -6.11
N VAL A 268 21.29 18.75 -5.22
CA VAL A 268 21.26 19.02 -3.78
C VAL A 268 22.66 19.49 -3.41
N LYS A 269 22.86 20.81 -3.37
CA LYS A 269 23.99 21.39 -2.64
C LYS A 269 24.02 20.76 -1.25
N PRO A 270 25.19 20.38 -0.72
CA PRO A 270 25.28 19.94 0.67
C PRO A 270 24.60 21.00 1.52
N ALA A 271 23.63 20.57 2.33
CA ALA A 271 23.13 21.43 3.39
C ALA A 271 24.34 21.71 4.28
N THR A 272 24.92 22.90 4.11
CA THR A 272 25.85 23.46 5.07
C THR A 272 25.16 23.37 6.41
N SER A 273 25.78 22.61 7.33
CA SER A 273 25.50 22.69 8.74
C SER A 273 25.58 24.16 9.12
N GLY A 274 24.42 24.80 9.20
CA GLY A 274 24.33 26.15 9.74
C GLY A 274 24.79 26.04 11.18
N ASP A 275 25.95 26.62 11.46
CA ASP A 275 26.37 26.95 12.81
C ASP A 275 25.19 27.66 13.49
N GLU A 276 24.52 26.96 14.40
CA GLU A 276 23.70 27.61 15.40
C GLU A 276 24.66 28.39 16.29
N SER A 277 24.88 29.67 15.93
CA SER A 277 25.59 30.61 16.78
C SER A 277 24.88 30.63 18.13
N SER A 278 25.58 30.13 19.14
CA SER A 278 25.13 30.06 20.52
C SER A 278 25.06 31.49 21.08
N SER A 279 23.94 32.18 20.82
CA SER A 279 23.58 33.35 21.60
C SER A 279 23.01 32.87 22.94
N SER A 280 23.78 33.12 23.98
CA SER A 280 23.43 32.85 25.37
C SER A 280 22.13 33.58 25.73
N SER A 281 21.02 32.84 25.79
CA SER A 281 19.85 33.26 26.55
C SER A 281 19.40 32.11 27.43
N SER A 282 19.23 32.46 28.70
CA SER A 282 18.95 31.58 29.82
C SER A 282 17.74 30.68 29.58
N ALA A 283 17.87 29.45 30.07
CA ALA A 283 16.88 28.39 30.04
C ALA A 283 15.44 28.86 30.38
N LYS A 284 14.60 28.95 29.35
CA LYS A 284 13.17 28.61 29.39
C LYS A 284 12.96 27.37 28.51
N LYS A 285 13.59 26.25 28.87
CA LYS A 285 13.72 25.07 28.00
C LYS A 285 12.49 24.15 27.97
N ASP A 286 11.43 24.42 28.74
CA ASP A 286 10.33 23.45 28.94
C ASP A 286 8.91 23.96 28.59
N GLU A 287 8.75 25.15 28.01
CA GLU A 287 7.42 25.57 27.53
C GLU A 287 7.15 25.09 26.11
N LEU A 288 6.02 24.40 25.90
CA LEU A 288 5.50 24.04 24.58
C LEU A 288 5.19 25.31 23.78
N ARG A 289 6.15 25.77 22.97
CA ARG A 289 6.04 27.01 22.19
C ARG A 289 6.02 26.74 20.69
N LEU A 290 5.12 27.41 19.98
CA LEU A 290 5.15 27.49 18.53
C LEU A 290 6.44 28.20 18.07
N LYS A 291 7.09 27.64 17.05
CA LYS A 291 8.23 28.28 16.38
C LYS A 291 7.83 29.66 15.85
N ASP A 292 8.76 30.61 15.91
CA ASP A 292 8.49 32.01 15.55
C ASP A 292 8.07 32.19 14.09
N GLU A 293 8.53 31.33 13.18
CA GLU A 293 8.11 31.31 11.78
C GLU A 293 6.59 31.14 11.62
N HIS A 294 5.97 30.29 12.45
CA HIS A 294 4.52 30.02 12.42
C HIS A 294 3.68 31.10 13.09
N ARG A 295 4.30 32.15 13.63
CA ARG A 295 3.61 33.33 14.17
C ARG A 295 3.53 34.48 13.16
N LYS A 296 4.33 34.41 12.09
CA LYS A 296 4.51 35.51 11.13
C LYS A 296 3.80 35.25 9.80
N GLU A 297 3.48 34.00 9.49
CA GLU A 297 2.85 33.61 8.24
C GLU A 297 1.70 32.63 8.48
N LYS A 298 0.79 32.53 7.50
CA LYS A 298 -0.28 31.52 7.52
C LYS A 298 0.35 30.12 7.44
N LEU A 299 -0.22 29.18 8.21
CA LEU A 299 0.22 27.78 8.19
C LEU A 299 0.02 27.16 6.82
N HIS A 300 1.09 26.58 6.26
CA HIS A 300 1.02 25.80 5.03
C HIS A 300 2.06 24.68 5.11
N PHE A 301 1.59 23.45 4.90
CA PHE A 301 2.40 22.24 5.01
C PHE A 301 2.14 21.35 3.82
N VAL A 302 3.21 20.74 3.29
CA VAL A 302 3.13 19.78 2.19
C VAL A 302 3.67 18.43 2.65
N PHE A 303 3.10 17.35 2.13
CA PHE A 303 3.63 16.01 2.38
C PHE A 303 4.99 15.88 1.70
N ALA A 304 6.04 15.78 2.51
CA ALA A 304 7.44 15.78 2.09
C ALA A 304 8.25 14.97 3.12
N PRO A 305 8.08 13.65 3.12
CA PRO A 305 8.52 12.82 4.21
C PRO A 305 10.02 12.49 4.10
N ASP A 306 10.70 12.43 5.24
CA ASP A 306 12.09 11.99 5.35
C ASP A 306 12.13 10.48 5.64
N LEU A 307 12.16 9.69 4.55
CA LEU A 307 12.03 8.23 4.61
C LEU A 307 13.22 7.51 3.96
N GLY A 308 14.32 8.20 3.67
CA GLY A 308 15.45 7.61 2.94
C GLY A 308 15.96 6.32 3.58
N ALA A 309 16.21 6.36 4.89
CA ALA A 309 16.64 5.19 5.66
C ALA A 309 15.57 4.08 5.77
N LEU A 310 14.29 4.42 5.65
CA LEU A 310 13.21 3.43 5.64
C LEU A 310 13.07 2.77 4.28
N ILE A 311 13.22 3.52 3.19
CA ILE A 311 13.12 3.03 1.81
C ILE A 311 14.31 2.13 1.49
N ASN A 312 15.53 2.59 1.82
CA ASN A 312 16.80 1.92 1.58
C ASN A 312 17.55 1.76 2.92
N PRO A 313 17.12 0.80 3.78
CA PRO A 313 17.78 0.53 5.05
C PRO A 313 19.18 -0.02 4.82
N ARG A 314 20.08 0.24 5.78
CA ARG A 314 21.41 -0.34 5.76
C ARG A 314 21.32 -1.83 6.09
N PRO A 315 22.19 -2.70 5.53
CA PRO A 315 22.16 -4.13 5.81
C PRO A 315 22.22 -4.46 7.31
N GLU A 316 22.99 -3.70 8.09
CA GLU A 316 23.10 -3.87 9.55
C GLU A 316 21.82 -3.55 10.34
N ASP A 317 20.89 -2.80 9.75
CA ASP A 317 19.60 -2.46 10.35
C ASP A 317 18.52 -3.53 10.06
N LEU A 318 18.82 -4.52 9.23
CA LEU A 318 17.89 -5.59 8.86
C LEU A 318 17.95 -6.72 9.89
N VAL A 319 16.90 -6.83 10.69
CA VAL A 319 16.75 -7.92 11.67
C VAL A 319 16.31 -9.20 10.96
N GLU A 320 17.03 -10.29 11.20
CA GLU A 320 16.73 -11.62 10.64
C GLU A 320 15.28 -12.05 10.91
N ASP A 321 14.73 -12.90 10.04
CA ASP A 321 13.33 -13.38 10.08
C ASP A 321 12.22 -12.31 10.02
N THR A 322 12.58 -11.04 9.81
CA THR A 322 11.60 -9.99 9.52
C THR A 322 11.29 -9.89 8.04
N ASP A 323 10.10 -9.36 7.73
CA ASP A 323 9.64 -9.07 6.38
C ASP A 323 10.59 -8.16 5.60
N ASN A 324 11.19 -7.19 6.30
CA ASN A 324 12.18 -6.29 5.74
C ASN A 324 13.47 -7.05 5.40
N HIS A 325 13.97 -7.90 6.30
CA HIS A 325 15.15 -8.71 5.99
C HIS A 325 14.92 -9.67 4.81
N ALA A 326 13.77 -10.36 4.78
CA ALA A 326 13.44 -11.28 3.70
C ALA A 326 13.38 -10.58 2.33
N ILE A 327 12.70 -9.43 2.24
CA ILE A 327 12.56 -8.72 0.95
C ILE A 327 13.90 -8.20 0.43
N PHE A 328 14.77 -7.70 1.32
CA PHE A 328 16.11 -7.23 0.96
C PHE A 328 17.11 -8.37 0.68
N ALA A 329 16.85 -9.57 1.20
CA ALA A 329 17.55 -10.80 0.80
C ALA A 329 17.04 -11.38 -0.54
N GLY A 330 16.02 -10.76 -1.15
CA GLY A 330 15.43 -11.20 -2.42
C GLY A 330 14.39 -12.32 -2.31
N ALA A 331 13.91 -12.60 -1.09
CA ALA A 331 12.85 -13.57 -0.82
C ALA A 331 11.47 -12.89 -0.75
N ILE A 332 10.43 -13.63 -1.10
CA ILE A 332 9.03 -13.24 -0.89
C ILE A 332 8.73 -13.39 0.60
N SER A 333 8.27 -12.32 1.25
CA SER A 333 7.90 -12.36 2.66
C SER A 333 6.40 -12.60 2.82
N ILE A 334 6.04 -13.45 3.79
CA ILE A 334 4.66 -13.67 4.21
C ILE A 334 4.60 -13.48 5.73
N THR A 335 3.96 -12.40 6.15
CA THR A 335 3.73 -12.11 7.57
C THR A 335 2.25 -12.34 7.91
N PRO A 336 1.90 -13.38 8.68
CA PRO A 336 0.56 -13.53 9.24
C PRO A 336 0.33 -12.47 10.32
N ILE A 337 -0.78 -11.73 10.25
CA ILE A 337 -1.15 -10.72 11.23
C ILE A 337 -2.59 -10.89 11.73
N ARG A 338 -2.84 -10.30 12.90
CA ARG A 338 -4.18 -10.09 13.43
C ARG A 338 -4.71 -8.73 13.03
N ALA A 339 -6.00 -8.64 12.75
CA ALA A 339 -6.70 -7.38 12.52
C ALA A 339 -7.12 -6.75 13.85
N ALA A 340 -6.16 -6.65 14.78
CA ALA A 340 -6.36 -6.20 16.14
C ALA A 340 -5.13 -5.44 16.63
N PHE A 341 -5.32 -4.60 17.66
CA PHE A 341 -4.19 -4.03 18.37
C PHE A 341 -3.63 -5.06 19.35
N MET A 342 -2.31 -5.23 19.33
CA MET A 342 -1.63 -6.03 20.35
C MET A 342 -1.63 -5.25 21.67
N PRO A 343 -2.08 -5.82 22.80
CA PRO A 343 -2.01 -5.15 24.09
C PRO A 343 -0.55 -4.95 24.50
N ALA A 344 -0.19 -3.73 24.92
CA ALA A 344 1.09 -3.46 25.57
C ALA A 344 1.03 -3.90 27.04
N LYS A 345 2.18 -4.24 27.63
CA LYS A 345 2.26 -4.49 29.08
C LYS A 345 1.90 -3.21 29.82
N ALA A 346 0.93 -3.28 30.72
CA ALA A 346 0.63 -2.18 31.62
C ALA A 346 1.89 -1.86 32.44
N PRO A 347 2.25 -0.58 32.63
CA PRO A 347 3.32 -0.24 33.55
C PRO A 347 2.93 -0.74 34.94
N ASN A 348 3.91 -1.22 35.72
CA ASN A 348 3.73 -1.63 37.11
C ASN A 348 3.58 -0.40 38.04
N VAL A 349 2.68 0.53 37.68
CA VAL A 349 2.39 1.76 38.41
C VAL A 349 0.88 1.87 38.55
N GLN A 350 0.39 1.90 39.78
CA GLN A 350 -1.01 2.17 40.06
C GLN A 350 -1.25 3.68 39.92
N LEU A 351 -2.12 4.07 38.99
CA LEU A 351 -2.57 5.46 38.88
C LEU A 351 -3.40 5.82 40.12
N ARG A 352 -2.97 6.84 40.88
CA ARG A 352 -3.78 7.50 41.90
C ARG A 352 -4.18 8.87 41.34
N LEU A 353 -5.49 9.13 41.25
CA LEU A 353 -6.06 10.40 40.80
C LEU A 353 -6.26 11.35 41.97
#